data_AF-A0A5C7P7J1-F1
#
_entry.id   AF-A0A5C7P7J1-F1
#
_cell.length_a   1.000
_cell.length_b   1.000
_cell.length_c   1.000
_cell.angle_alpha   90.00
_cell.angle_beta   90.00
_cell.angle_gamma   90.00
#
_symmetry.space_group_name_H-M   'P 1'
#
loop_
_entity.id
_entity.type
_entity.pdbx_description
1 polymer ?
#
loop_
_entity_poly.entity_id
_entity_poly.type
_entity_poly.pdbx_seq_one_letter_code
_entity_poly.pdbx_strand_id
1 'polypeptide(L)'
;MVLSDPVVVPAVAVDAYRRSVAALRAELESRGNLGAEFLTAAIIWHLNDDHSRDLLTAAGTSPHMIAERAARLAEQFQPRAAATATTPWHDVDILLRQQIDIAWWSATPDFRTVSAVESSAELVDMLDLQRRGEARFEFQLASDQLVPRMRNYAVRRWFPDSSPGTPGPSYPYARPAMVGLLNAVADDFATALQRVRPDEPRPPLWVNCITRAVEDQCRLQELGFSAHLPSAHCRGWAADLEVAWLERFGARGALVEVLQDYQRRGLVNAIDEGRIWHICLNPQHAAAFAPPAGALADDELEHHDKETG
;
A
#
# COMPACT_ATOMS: atom_id res chain seq x y z
N MET A 1 -11.11 1.09 -23.38
CA MET A 1 -10.27 -0.03 -22.91
C MET A 1 -11.09 -0.79 -21.88
N VAL A 2 -11.36 -2.08 -22.12
CA VAL A 2 -12.25 -2.87 -21.26
C VAL A 2 -11.45 -3.22 -20.00
N LEU A 3 -11.77 -2.56 -18.88
CA LEU A 3 -11.38 -3.06 -17.56
C LEU A 3 -11.90 -4.50 -17.51
N SER A 4 -11.02 -5.50 -17.41
CA SER A 4 -11.45 -6.87 -17.11
C SER A 4 -12.42 -6.82 -15.95
N ASP A 5 -13.56 -7.51 -16.05
CA ASP A 5 -14.57 -7.47 -15.00
C ASP A 5 -13.91 -7.78 -13.65
N PRO A 6 -14.02 -6.87 -12.66
CA PRO A 6 -13.35 -7.06 -11.40
C PRO A 6 -13.86 -8.33 -10.73
N VAL A 7 -12.96 -9.09 -10.11
CA VAL A 7 -13.38 -10.21 -9.27
C VAL A 7 -14.11 -9.62 -8.07
N VAL A 8 -15.43 -9.80 -8.05
CA VAL A 8 -16.28 -9.31 -6.96
C VAL A 8 -16.14 -10.27 -5.79
N VAL A 9 -15.24 -9.95 -4.86
CA VAL A 9 -15.19 -10.60 -3.55
C VAL A 9 -16.26 -9.97 -2.67
N PRO A 10 -17.25 -10.73 -2.17
CA PRO A 10 -18.31 -10.18 -1.32
C PRO A 10 -17.73 -9.53 -0.06
N ALA A 11 -18.25 -8.37 0.34
CA ALA A 11 -17.82 -7.67 1.56
C ALA A 11 -17.90 -8.57 2.81
N VAL A 12 -18.94 -9.40 2.89
CA VAL A 12 -19.11 -10.39 3.96
C VAL A 12 -17.94 -11.39 4.04
N ALA A 13 -17.36 -11.78 2.91
CA ALA A 13 -16.23 -12.69 2.86
C ALA A 13 -14.93 -12.01 3.32
N VAL A 14 -14.72 -10.75 2.89
CA VAL A 14 -13.59 -9.92 3.35
C VAL A 14 -13.65 -9.73 4.87
N ASP A 15 -14.81 -9.39 5.41
CA ASP A 15 -14.98 -9.15 6.85
C ASP A 15 -14.84 -10.44 7.67
N ALA A 16 -15.36 -11.57 7.17
CA ALA A 16 -15.15 -12.88 7.78
C ALA A 16 -13.67 -13.23 7.83
N TYR A 17 -12.96 -13.10 6.71
CA TYR A 17 -11.53 -13.36 6.63
C TYR A 17 -10.72 -12.48 7.58
N ARG A 18 -11.01 -11.17 7.65
CA ARG A 18 -10.37 -10.25 8.61
C ARG A 18 -10.57 -10.69 10.06
N ARG A 19 -11.77 -11.15 10.42
CA ARG A 19 -12.06 -11.70 11.75
C ARG A 19 -11.26 -12.97 12.02
N SER A 20 -11.18 -13.88 11.06
CA SER A 20 -10.39 -15.12 11.19
C SER A 20 -8.90 -14.84 11.38
N VAL A 21 -8.32 -13.91 10.61
CA VAL A 21 -6.92 -13.46 10.80
C VAL A 21 -6.71 -12.79 12.16
N ALA A 22 -7.67 -11.97 12.62
CA ALA A 22 -7.60 -11.35 13.95
C ALA A 22 -7.72 -12.38 15.10
N ALA A 23 -8.57 -13.40 14.95
CA ALA A 23 -8.71 -14.48 15.92
C ALA A 23 -7.44 -15.34 15.99
N LEU A 24 -6.85 -15.66 14.83
CA LEU A 24 -5.54 -16.28 14.73
C LEU A 24 -4.50 -15.45 15.49
N ARG A 25 -4.40 -14.15 15.20
CA ARG A 25 -3.47 -13.24 15.90
C ARG A 25 -3.57 -13.34 17.41
N ALA A 26 -4.80 -13.23 17.94
CA ALA A 26 -5.04 -13.29 19.38
C ALA A 26 -4.61 -14.64 19.99
N GLU A 27 -4.83 -15.75 19.27
CA GLU A 27 -4.35 -17.07 19.70
C GLU A 27 -2.83 -17.13 19.73
N LEU A 28 -2.15 -16.64 18.69
CA LEU A 28 -0.69 -16.71 18.61
C LEU A 28 -0.02 -15.82 19.67
N GLU A 29 -0.54 -14.61 19.90
CA GLU A 29 -0.08 -13.71 20.97
C GLU A 29 -0.25 -14.33 22.36
N SER A 30 -1.29 -15.14 22.58
CA SER A 30 -1.52 -15.81 23.87
C SER A 30 -0.56 -16.97 24.17
N ARG A 31 0.02 -17.58 23.12
CA ARG A 31 0.83 -18.81 23.25
C ARG A 31 2.34 -18.59 23.19
N GLY A 32 2.82 -17.45 22.68
CA GLY A 32 4.25 -17.12 22.66
C GLY A 32 5.00 -17.66 21.44
N ASN A 33 6.13 -18.36 21.64
CA ASN A 33 6.95 -18.89 20.53
C ASN A 33 6.29 -20.13 19.91
N LEU A 34 6.06 -20.12 18.60
CA LEU A 34 5.29 -21.15 17.90
C LEU A 34 6.15 -21.81 16.84
N GLY A 35 6.34 -23.11 16.98
CA GLY A 35 6.95 -23.92 15.93
C GLY A 35 6.11 -23.91 14.66
N ALA A 36 6.76 -24.14 13.51
CA ALA A 36 6.14 -24.13 12.19
C ALA A 36 4.92 -25.05 12.05
N GLU A 37 4.94 -26.22 12.70
CA GLU A 37 3.82 -27.17 12.71
C GLU A 37 2.57 -26.56 13.34
N PHE A 38 2.73 -25.90 14.49
CA PHE A 38 1.61 -25.25 15.18
C PHE A 38 1.05 -24.09 14.36
N LEU A 39 1.93 -23.24 13.82
CA LEU A 39 1.52 -22.12 12.97
C LEU A 39 0.73 -22.61 11.76
N THR A 40 1.19 -23.68 11.11
CA THR A 40 0.50 -24.29 9.97
C THR A 40 -0.89 -24.78 10.36
N ALA A 41 -1.00 -25.55 11.43
CA ALA A 41 -2.28 -26.08 11.90
C ALA A 41 -3.25 -24.97 12.32
N ALA A 42 -2.76 -23.92 12.99
CA ALA A 42 -3.57 -22.78 13.41
C ALA A 42 -4.11 -21.98 12.22
N ILE A 43 -3.26 -21.68 11.22
CA ILE A 43 -3.69 -20.99 9.99
C ILE A 43 -4.76 -21.81 9.27
N ILE A 44 -4.53 -23.12 9.07
CA ILE A 44 -5.51 -23.99 8.43
C ILE A 44 -6.82 -23.95 9.21
N TRP A 45 -6.79 -24.14 10.53
CA TRP A 45 -7.98 -24.14 11.37
C TRP A 45 -8.80 -22.84 11.24
N HIS A 46 -8.16 -21.68 11.42
CA HIS A 46 -8.86 -20.39 11.39
C HIS A 46 -9.35 -19.99 10.01
N LEU A 47 -8.70 -20.45 8.93
CA LEU A 47 -9.03 -20.07 7.56
C LEU A 47 -9.83 -21.14 6.79
N ASN A 48 -10.31 -22.20 7.44
CA ASN A 48 -11.04 -23.28 6.78
C ASN A 48 -12.56 -23.03 6.63
N ASP A 49 -13.08 -21.91 7.12
CA ASP A 49 -14.47 -21.53 6.91
C ASP A 49 -14.75 -21.19 5.43
N ASP A 50 -16.02 -21.30 5.02
CA ASP A 50 -16.43 -21.12 3.62
C ASP A 50 -16.00 -19.75 3.05
N HIS A 51 -16.16 -18.68 3.83
CA HIS A 51 -15.82 -17.34 3.39
C HIS A 51 -14.32 -17.13 3.22
N SER A 52 -13.51 -17.64 4.15
CA SER A 52 -12.05 -17.60 4.02
C SER A 52 -11.56 -18.42 2.83
N ARG A 53 -12.16 -19.60 2.59
CA ARG A 53 -11.82 -20.45 1.44
C ARG A 53 -12.16 -19.79 0.11
N ASP A 54 -13.32 -19.14 0.01
CA ASP A 54 -13.73 -18.40 -1.20
C ASP A 54 -12.78 -17.24 -1.49
N LEU A 55 -12.41 -16.46 -0.47
CA LEU A 55 -11.46 -15.35 -0.61
C LEU A 55 -10.08 -15.83 -1.03
N LEU A 56 -9.56 -16.88 -0.38
CA LEU A 56 -8.24 -17.45 -0.73
C LEU A 56 -8.25 -18.05 -2.14
N THR A 57 -9.36 -18.65 -2.56
CA THR A 57 -9.53 -19.14 -3.94
C THR A 57 -9.48 -17.99 -4.93
N ALA A 58 -10.16 -16.87 -4.65
CA ALA A 58 -10.09 -15.66 -5.48
C ALA A 58 -8.67 -15.04 -5.50
N ALA A 59 -7.89 -15.20 -4.43
CA ALA A 59 -6.48 -14.85 -4.38
C ALA A 59 -5.55 -15.86 -5.10
N GLY A 60 -6.09 -16.96 -5.63
CA GLY A 60 -5.32 -18.01 -6.29
C GLY A 60 -4.53 -18.90 -5.33
N THR A 61 -4.98 -19.02 -4.08
CA THR A 61 -4.36 -19.84 -3.03
C THR A 61 -5.39 -20.69 -2.28
N SER A 62 -4.97 -21.36 -1.20
CA SER A 62 -5.81 -22.16 -0.30
C SER A 62 -5.28 -22.05 1.13
N PRO A 63 -6.06 -22.43 2.16
CA PRO A 63 -5.60 -22.44 3.54
C PRO A 63 -4.30 -23.22 3.74
N HIS A 64 -4.16 -24.37 3.08
CA HIS A 64 -2.95 -25.19 3.16
C HIS A 64 -1.74 -24.50 2.52
N MET A 65 -1.91 -23.97 1.30
CA MET A 65 -0.80 -23.33 0.58
C MET A 65 -0.33 -22.04 1.28
N ILE A 66 -1.23 -21.23 1.83
CA ILE A 66 -0.86 -20.02 2.56
C ILE A 66 -0.23 -20.35 3.92
N ALA A 67 -0.70 -21.42 4.59
CA ALA A 67 -0.12 -21.90 5.84
C ALA A 67 1.33 -22.39 5.65
N GLU A 68 1.59 -23.19 4.63
CA GLU A 68 2.95 -23.64 4.30
C GLU A 68 3.89 -22.45 3.97
N ARG A 69 3.38 -21.47 3.23
CA ARG A 69 4.13 -20.25 2.91
C ARG A 69 4.42 -19.44 4.18
N ALA A 70 3.44 -19.26 5.06
CA ALA A 70 3.61 -18.55 6.32
C ALA A 70 4.61 -19.26 7.26
N ALA A 71 4.57 -20.59 7.33
CA ALA A 71 5.53 -21.38 8.10
C ALA A 71 6.97 -21.18 7.60
N ARG A 72 7.20 -21.29 6.29
CA ARG A 72 8.52 -21.02 5.69
C ARG A 72 8.97 -19.58 5.95
N LEU A 73 8.06 -18.62 5.85
CA LEU A 73 8.35 -17.22 6.11
C LEU A 73 8.80 -17.00 7.56
N ALA A 74 8.07 -17.60 8.51
CA ALA A 74 8.40 -17.49 9.93
C ALA A 74 9.75 -18.14 10.27
N GLU A 75 10.08 -19.29 9.67
CA GLU A 75 11.37 -19.98 9.86
C GLU A 75 12.55 -19.19 9.27
N GLN A 76 12.34 -18.54 8.13
CA GLN A 76 13.38 -17.78 7.42
C GLN A 76 13.53 -16.34 7.92
N PHE A 77 12.66 -15.91 8.84
CA PHE A 77 12.62 -14.53 9.31
C PHE A 77 13.95 -14.16 9.99
N GLN A 78 14.56 -13.09 9.49
CA GLN A 78 15.74 -12.48 10.09
C GLN A 78 15.42 -11.02 10.43
N PRO A 79 15.51 -10.59 11.71
CA PRO A 79 15.32 -9.20 12.06
C PRO A 79 16.32 -8.32 11.31
N ARG A 80 15.84 -7.31 10.59
CA ARG A 80 16.68 -6.33 9.89
C ARG A 80 16.19 -4.93 10.21
N ALA A 81 17.12 -4.00 10.45
CA ALA A 81 16.79 -2.61 10.76
C ALA A 81 16.01 -1.89 9.63
N ALA A 82 16.06 -2.42 8.41
CA ALA A 82 15.34 -1.90 7.26
C ALA A 82 13.97 -2.56 7.01
N ALA A 83 13.68 -3.70 7.65
CA ALA A 83 12.43 -4.43 7.42
C ALA A 83 11.25 -3.75 8.14
N THR A 84 10.09 -3.74 7.49
CA THR A 84 8.82 -3.28 8.08
C THR A 84 8.36 -4.24 9.18
N ALA A 85 8.43 -5.55 8.91
CA ALA A 85 8.17 -6.56 9.92
C ALA A 85 9.31 -6.64 10.95
N THR A 86 8.93 -6.55 12.23
CA THR A 86 9.85 -6.60 13.38
C THR A 86 9.86 -7.96 14.07
N THR A 87 8.89 -8.83 13.76
CA THR A 87 8.78 -10.19 14.28
C THR A 87 8.35 -11.14 13.16
N PRO A 88 8.63 -12.46 13.27
CA PRO A 88 8.17 -13.45 12.29
C PRO A 88 6.65 -13.42 12.11
N TRP A 89 5.91 -13.24 13.22
CA TRP A 89 4.45 -13.16 13.18
C TRP A 89 3.96 -11.90 12.46
N HIS A 90 4.61 -10.75 12.66
CA HIS A 90 4.23 -9.52 11.98
C HIS A 90 4.34 -9.69 10.45
N ASP A 91 5.38 -10.37 9.96
CA ASP A 91 5.53 -10.67 8.53
C ASP A 91 4.45 -11.64 8.01
N VAL A 92 4.05 -12.62 8.83
CA VAL A 92 2.94 -13.52 8.53
C VAL A 92 1.59 -12.79 8.52
N ASP A 93 1.32 -11.89 9.46
CA ASP A 93 0.09 -11.08 9.49
C ASP A 93 -0.03 -10.22 8.23
N ILE A 94 1.08 -9.61 7.79
CA ILE A 94 1.16 -8.87 6.51
C ILE A 94 0.82 -9.81 5.35
N LEU A 95 1.48 -10.96 5.25
CA LEU A 95 1.23 -11.95 4.19
C LEU A 95 -0.25 -12.39 4.13
N LEU A 96 -0.85 -12.65 5.29
CA LEU A 96 -2.26 -13.09 5.39
C LEU A 96 -3.21 -11.97 4.98
N ARG A 97 -2.98 -10.74 5.44
CA ARG A 97 -3.86 -9.59 5.12
C ARG A 97 -3.77 -9.17 3.65
N GLN A 98 -2.61 -9.33 3.02
CA GLN A 98 -2.40 -9.07 1.59
C GLN A 98 -3.24 -9.98 0.67
N GLN A 99 -3.77 -11.11 1.17
CA GLN A 99 -4.64 -11.97 0.36
C GLN A 99 -5.92 -11.26 -0.09
N ILE A 100 -6.41 -10.29 0.68
CA ILE A 100 -7.55 -9.44 0.28
C ILE A 100 -7.18 -8.65 -0.98
N ASP A 101 -6.00 -8.03 -1.01
CA ASP A 101 -5.51 -7.22 -2.12
C ASP A 101 -5.35 -8.06 -3.39
N ILE A 102 -4.79 -9.26 -3.22
CA ILE A 102 -4.56 -10.21 -4.30
C ILE A 102 -5.90 -10.67 -4.89
N ALA A 103 -6.87 -10.99 -4.04
CA ALA A 103 -8.21 -11.41 -4.45
C ALA A 103 -8.95 -10.31 -5.21
N TRP A 104 -8.90 -9.07 -4.71
CA TRP A 104 -9.55 -7.91 -5.33
C TRP A 104 -9.05 -7.62 -6.74
N TRP A 105 -7.74 -7.74 -6.97
CA TRP A 105 -7.12 -7.38 -8.25
C TRP A 105 -6.59 -8.57 -9.03
N SER A 106 -7.10 -9.78 -8.77
CA SER A 106 -6.59 -11.03 -9.38
C SER A 106 -6.72 -11.07 -10.90
N ALA A 107 -7.68 -10.33 -11.47
CA ALA A 107 -7.86 -10.19 -12.91
C ALA A 107 -6.96 -9.10 -13.56
N THR A 108 -6.26 -8.29 -12.76
CA THR A 108 -5.37 -7.24 -13.27
C THR A 108 -3.94 -7.80 -13.42
N PRO A 109 -3.32 -7.69 -14.60
CA PRO A 109 -1.95 -8.15 -14.80
C PRO A 109 -0.95 -7.29 -14.02
N ASP A 110 0.14 -7.92 -13.59
CA ASP A 110 1.26 -7.22 -12.96
C ASP A 110 2.12 -6.50 -14.01
N PHE A 111 2.60 -5.31 -13.69
CA PHE A 111 3.69 -4.65 -14.40
C PHE A 111 4.99 -5.41 -14.12
N ARG A 112 5.44 -6.22 -15.07
CA ARG A 112 6.62 -7.08 -14.86
C ARG A 112 7.93 -6.31 -14.77
N THR A 113 8.05 -5.21 -15.51
CA THR A 113 9.29 -4.43 -15.70
C THR A 113 9.03 -2.94 -15.50
N VAL A 114 10.05 -2.19 -15.12
CA VAL A 114 10.01 -0.72 -15.01
C VAL A 114 9.52 -0.07 -16.29
N SER A 115 10.00 -0.52 -17.46
CA SER A 115 9.55 0.00 -18.76
C SER A 115 8.03 -0.21 -18.99
N ALA A 116 7.45 -1.26 -18.42
CA ALA A 116 6.00 -1.50 -18.52
C ALA A 116 5.20 -0.55 -17.61
N VAL A 117 5.81 -0.08 -16.51
CA VAL A 117 5.23 0.99 -15.70
C VAL A 117 5.32 2.32 -16.46
N GLU A 118 6.50 2.68 -16.96
CA GLU A 118 6.77 3.96 -17.62
C GLU A 118 5.94 4.18 -18.90
N SER A 119 5.71 3.11 -19.67
CA SER A 119 4.97 3.18 -20.95
C SER A 119 3.47 2.93 -20.81
N SER A 120 2.97 2.70 -19.57
CA SER A 120 1.57 2.38 -19.35
C SER A 120 0.68 3.61 -19.50
N ALA A 121 -0.27 3.56 -20.45
CA ALA A 121 -1.33 4.56 -20.58
C ALA A 121 -2.34 4.53 -19.42
N GLU A 122 -2.28 3.54 -18.52
CA GLU A 122 -3.16 3.45 -17.35
C GLU A 122 -2.63 4.25 -16.15
N LEU A 123 -1.40 4.77 -16.23
CA LEU A 123 -0.73 5.47 -15.15
C LEU A 123 -0.49 6.93 -15.53
N VAL A 124 -0.48 7.79 -14.52
CA VAL A 124 -0.18 9.23 -14.63
C VAL A 124 1.09 9.56 -13.86
N ASP A 125 1.82 10.58 -14.33
CA ASP A 125 3.02 11.09 -13.66
C ASP A 125 2.65 12.01 -12.50
N MET A 126 2.91 11.55 -11.27
CA MET A 126 2.66 12.32 -10.05
C MET A 126 3.56 13.53 -9.89
N LEU A 127 4.76 13.57 -10.49
CA LEU A 127 5.57 14.79 -10.45
C LEU A 127 4.90 15.91 -11.23
N ASP A 128 4.25 15.56 -12.34
CA ASP A 128 3.51 16.51 -13.14
C ASP A 128 2.26 17.02 -12.39
N LEU A 129 1.52 16.11 -11.75
CA LEU A 129 0.40 16.48 -10.87
C LEU A 129 0.84 17.38 -9.70
N GLN A 130 2.01 17.11 -9.11
CA GLN A 130 2.55 17.96 -8.05
C GLN A 130 2.93 19.35 -8.57
N ARG A 131 3.52 19.45 -9.77
CA ARG A 131 3.81 20.75 -10.42
C ARG A 131 2.54 21.54 -10.72
N ARG A 132 1.45 20.86 -11.09
CA ARG A 132 0.13 21.46 -11.34
C ARG A 132 -0.68 21.76 -10.06
N GLY A 133 -0.19 21.36 -8.89
CA GLY A 133 -0.90 21.54 -7.62
C GLY A 133 -2.10 20.61 -7.46
N GLU A 134 -2.17 19.53 -8.24
CA GLU A 134 -3.25 18.55 -8.23
C GLU A 134 -2.99 17.40 -7.23
N ALA A 135 -1.73 17.18 -6.82
CA ALA A 135 -1.39 16.26 -5.75
C ALA A 135 -1.49 16.97 -4.38
N ARG A 136 -2.34 16.47 -3.49
CA ARG A 136 -2.54 16.99 -2.11
C ARG A 136 -1.68 16.27 -1.07
N PHE A 137 -0.81 15.37 -1.52
CA PHE A 137 0.10 14.59 -0.71
C PHE A 137 1.54 14.84 -1.16
N GLU A 138 2.49 14.56 -0.28
CA GLU A 138 3.91 14.71 -0.55
C GLU A 138 4.57 13.35 -0.79
N PHE A 139 5.57 13.32 -1.67
CA PHE A 139 6.44 12.17 -1.88
C PHE A 139 7.83 12.64 -2.31
N GLN A 140 8.82 11.77 -2.20
CA GLN A 140 10.16 12.03 -2.69
C GLN A 140 10.68 10.82 -3.46
N LEU A 141 11.05 11.00 -4.72
CA LEU A 141 11.61 9.90 -5.50
C LEU A 141 12.89 9.34 -4.86
N ALA A 142 12.96 8.02 -4.76
CA ALA A 142 14.18 7.32 -4.40
C ALA A 142 15.20 7.50 -5.53
N SER A 143 16.22 8.31 -5.29
CA SER A 143 17.35 8.44 -6.21
C SER A 143 18.21 7.18 -6.15
N ASP A 144 18.47 6.59 -7.32
CA ASP A 144 19.50 5.58 -7.52
C ASP A 144 20.91 6.22 -7.54
N GLN A 145 21.00 7.49 -7.96
CA GLN A 145 22.25 8.25 -8.05
C GLN A 145 22.86 8.58 -6.67
N LEU A 146 24.19 8.48 -6.57
CA LEU A 146 24.97 8.73 -5.34
C LEU A 146 24.85 10.17 -4.83
N VAL A 147 24.85 11.16 -5.72
CA VAL A 147 24.87 12.58 -5.35
C VAL A 147 23.53 13.03 -4.71
N PRO A 148 22.36 12.75 -5.30
CA PRO A 148 21.10 13.05 -4.64
C PRO A 148 20.86 12.20 -3.39
N ARG A 149 21.40 10.97 -3.31
CA ARG A 149 21.40 10.17 -2.07
C ARG A 149 22.12 10.86 -0.92
N MET A 150 23.34 11.36 -1.15
CA MET A 150 24.09 12.10 -0.13
C MET A 150 23.42 13.41 0.26
N ARG A 151 22.85 14.14 -0.72
CA ARG A 151 22.06 15.35 -0.45
C ARG A 151 20.84 15.04 0.41
N ASN A 152 20.07 14.01 0.04
CA ASN A 152 18.86 13.61 0.78
C ASN A 152 19.23 13.13 2.19
N TYR A 153 20.34 12.40 2.34
CA TYR A 153 20.87 12.02 3.65
C TYR A 153 21.26 13.24 4.49
N ALA A 154 21.97 14.21 3.90
CA ALA A 154 22.35 15.45 4.59
C ALA A 154 21.11 16.28 5.00
N VAL A 155 20.17 16.51 4.08
CA VAL A 155 18.90 17.20 4.38
C VAL A 155 18.17 16.49 5.51
N ARG A 156 18.07 15.15 5.50
CA ARG A 156 17.44 14.38 6.59
C ARG A 156 18.19 14.48 7.92
N ARG A 157 19.53 14.57 7.89
CA ARG A 157 20.37 14.66 9.08
C ARG A 157 20.24 16.02 9.77
N TRP A 158 20.08 17.09 8.99
CA TRP A 158 20.03 18.48 9.46
C TRP A 158 18.60 19.02 9.62
N PHE A 159 17.64 18.46 8.87
CA PHE A 159 16.22 18.80 8.88
C PHE A 159 15.36 17.53 8.95
N PRO A 160 15.37 16.81 10.09
CA PRO A 160 14.62 15.57 10.27
C PRO A 160 13.10 15.77 10.14
N ASP A 161 12.63 17.01 10.24
CA ASP A 161 11.22 17.39 10.17
C ASP A 161 10.76 17.69 8.73
N SER A 162 11.66 17.66 7.74
CA SER A 162 11.31 17.99 6.35
C SER A 162 10.89 16.78 5.51
N SER A 163 11.32 15.57 5.87
CA SER A 163 10.94 14.33 5.18
C SER A 163 11.24 13.09 6.02
N PRO A 164 10.48 12.00 5.84
CA PRO A 164 10.81 10.71 6.44
C PRO A 164 12.18 10.17 6.03
N GLY A 165 12.75 9.35 6.92
CA GLY A 165 14.00 8.64 6.65
C GLY A 165 13.88 7.45 5.69
N THR A 166 12.67 7.08 5.27
CA THR A 166 12.41 6.00 4.30
C THR A 166 12.76 6.43 2.88
N PRO A 167 13.16 5.50 2.00
CA PRO A 167 13.14 5.73 0.56
C PRO A 167 11.70 5.95 0.11
N GLY A 168 11.44 6.98 -0.70
CA GLY A 168 10.13 7.13 -1.34
C GLY A 168 10.04 6.34 -2.65
N PRO A 169 9.06 6.63 -3.52
CA PRO A 169 8.76 5.77 -4.66
C PRO A 169 9.93 5.75 -5.65
N SER A 170 10.16 4.60 -6.29
CA SER A 170 11.23 4.47 -7.29
C SER A 170 10.92 5.20 -8.60
N TYR A 171 9.64 5.40 -8.89
CA TYR A 171 9.14 6.16 -10.04
C TYR A 171 7.82 6.85 -9.68
N PRO A 172 7.49 7.96 -10.36
CA PRO A 172 6.36 8.81 -9.99
C PRO A 172 5.03 8.34 -10.59
N TYR A 173 4.87 7.08 -10.97
CA TYR A 173 3.66 6.64 -11.69
C TYR A 173 2.61 6.04 -10.75
N ALA A 174 1.37 6.49 -10.92
CA ALA A 174 0.22 5.98 -10.17
C ALA A 174 -1.01 5.88 -11.06
N ARG A 175 -1.94 4.99 -10.72
CA ARG A 175 -3.26 4.97 -11.35
C ARG A 175 -4.03 6.24 -10.97
N PRO A 176 -4.81 6.86 -11.87
CA PRO A 176 -5.59 8.06 -11.56
C PRO A 176 -6.49 7.90 -10.33
N ALA A 177 -7.16 6.74 -10.20
CA ALA A 177 -7.99 6.44 -9.04
C ALA A 177 -7.21 6.32 -7.72
N MET A 178 -5.95 5.87 -7.76
CA MET A 178 -5.08 5.87 -6.58
C MET A 178 -4.68 7.30 -6.19
N VAL A 179 -4.41 8.17 -7.16
CA VAL A 179 -4.17 9.60 -6.89
C VAL A 179 -5.40 10.23 -6.23
N GLY A 180 -6.60 10.00 -6.77
CA GLY A 180 -7.84 10.51 -6.20
C GLY A 180 -8.09 10.00 -4.78
N LEU A 181 -7.82 8.72 -4.51
CA LEU A 181 -7.86 8.16 -3.16
C LEU A 181 -6.87 8.85 -2.23
N LEU A 182 -5.61 9.01 -2.64
CA LEU A 182 -4.57 9.65 -1.81
C LEU A 182 -4.87 11.12 -1.52
N ASN A 183 -5.45 11.83 -2.49
CA ASN A 183 -5.92 13.20 -2.30
C ASN A 183 -7.05 13.26 -1.25
N ALA A 184 -8.03 12.35 -1.34
CA ALA A 184 -9.12 12.28 -0.37
C ALA A 184 -8.61 11.94 1.05
N VAL A 185 -7.68 10.98 1.16
CA VAL A 185 -7.03 10.65 2.43
C VAL A 185 -6.25 11.84 2.97
N ALA A 186 -5.55 12.60 2.12
CA ALA A 186 -4.82 13.79 2.55
C ALA A 186 -5.75 14.89 3.10
N ASP A 187 -6.90 15.11 2.45
CA ASP A 187 -7.92 16.06 2.91
C ASP A 187 -8.55 15.65 4.25
N ASP A 188 -8.92 14.37 4.37
CA ASP A 188 -9.50 13.82 5.60
C ASP A 188 -8.48 13.83 6.75
N PHE A 189 -7.21 13.54 6.45
CA PHE A 189 -6.12 13.63 7.41
C PHE A 189 -5.88 15.08 7.86
N ALA A 190 -5.83 16.05 6.94
CA ALA A 190 -5.71 17.46 7.28
C ALA A 190 -6.89 17.95 8.13
N THR A 191 -8.10 17.47 7.84
CA THR A 191 -9.31 17.76 8.62
C THR A 191 -9.25 17.14 10.02
N ALA A 192 -8.82 15.88 10.14
CA ALA A 192 -8.63 15.21 11.41
C ALA A 192 -7.60 15.95 12.27
N LEU A 193 -6.46 16.34 11.68
CA LEU A 193 -5.43 17.14 12.35
C LEU A 193 -5.96 18.48 12.85
N GLN A 194 -6.73 19.21 12.04
CA GLN A 194 -7.31 20.49 12.44
C GLN A 194 -8.22 20.37 13.67
N ARG A 195 -8.94 19.24 13.81
CA ARG A 195 -9.80 18.99 14.98
C ARG A 195 -8.99 18.73 16.24
N VAL A 196 -7.90 17.97 16.13
CA VAL A 196 -7.12 17.56 17.32
C VAL A 196 -6.04 18.57 17.70
N ARG A 197 -5.53 19.36 16.74
CA ARG A 197 -4.40 20.28 16.90
C ARG A 197 -4.60 21.55 16.05
N PRO A 198 -5.53 22.45 16.43
CA PRO A 198 -5.92 23.56 15.57
C PRO A 198 -4.83 24.63 15.37
N ASP A 199 -3.94 24.78 16.36
CA ASP A 199 -2.93 25.84 16.40
C ASP A 199 -1.55 25.38 15.91
N GLU A 200 -1.44 24.14 15.40
CA GLU A 200 -0.16 23.54 15.06
C GLU A 200 0.04 23.37 13.55
N PRO A 201 1.28 23.48 13.04
CA PRO A 201 1.59 23.16 11.65
C PRO A 201 1.15 21.74 11.30
N ARG A 202 0.35 21.62 10.24
CA ARG A 202 -0.18 20.34 9.78
C ARG A 202 0.87 19.63 8.93
N PRO A 203 1.45 18.50 9.37
CA PRO A 203 2.32 17.73 8.50
C PRO A 203 1.50 17.20 7.29
N PRO A 204 2.11 17.13 6.10
CA PRO A 204 1.43 16.58 4.94
C PRO A 204 1.23 15.07 5.06
N LEU A 205 0.28 14.52 4.29
CA LEU A 205 0.27 13.08 4.03
C LEU A 205 1.52 12.73 3.23
N TRP A 206 2.31 11.76 3.69
CA TRP A 206 3.53 11.36 3.01
C TRP A 206 3.42 9.95 2.42
N VAL A 207 3.67 9.85 1.11
CA VAL A 207 3.59 8.60 0.34
C VAL A 207 4.99 8.06 0.04
N ASN A 208 5.24 6.82 0.46
CA ASN A 208 6.52 6.13 0.28
C ASN A 208 6.56 5.27 -0.98
N CYS A 209 5.45 4.65 -1.35
CA CYS A 209 5.40 3.79 -2.54
C CYS A 209 3.98 3.75 -3.08
N ILE A 210 3.81 3.59 -4.40
CA ILE A 210 2.52 3.32 -5.05
C ILE A 210 2.71 2.19 -6.06
N THR A 211 3.00 2.52 -7.32
CA THR A 211 3.20 1.48 -8.33
C THR A 211 4.60 0.90 -8.16
N ARG A 212 4.71 -0.41 -8.31
CA ARG A 212 5.98 -1.12 -8.39
C ARG A 212 6.00 -2.06 -9.59
N ALA A 213 7.17 -2.39 -10.10
CA ALA A 213 7.38 -3.46 -11.06
C ALA A 213 7.73 -4.75 -10.30
N VAL A 214 7.42 -5.91 -10.87
CA VAL A 214 7.74 -7.21 -10.26
C VAL A 214 9.25 -7.34 -10.02
N GLU A 215 10.09 -6.86 -10.94
CA GLU A 215 11.55 -6.90 -10.76
C GLU A 215 12.05 -6.12 -9.54
N ASP A 216 11.47 -4.94 -9.25
CA ASP A 216 11.79 -4.17 -8.05
C ASP A 216 11.27 -4.85 -6.78
N GLN A 217 10.09 -5.48 -6.86
CA GLN A 217 9.53 -6.28 -5.75
C GLN A 217 10.48 -7.44 -5.39
N CYS A 218 10.94 -8.20 -6.39
CA CYS A 218 11.92 -9.27 -6.20
C CYS A 218 13.21 -8.73 -5.56
N ARG A 219 13.74 -7.61 -6.07
CA ARG A 219 14.94 -6.98 -5.54
C ARG A 219 14.78 -6.57 -4.06
N LEU A 220 13.62 -6.01 -3.69
CA LEU A 220 13.34 -5.68 -2.29
C LEU A 220 13.25 -6.93 -1.42
N GLN A 221 12.68 -8.02 -1.93
CA GLN A 221 12.65 -9.30 -1.22
C GLN A 221 14.06 -9.86 -0.98
N GLU A 222 14.96 -9.78 -1.98
CA GLU A 222 16.37 -10.17 -1.85
C GLU A 222 17.12 -9.32 -0.81
N LEU A 223 16.79 -8.03 -0.73
CA LEU A 223 17.32 -7.11 0.29
C LEU A 223 16.72 -7.38 1.69
N GLY A 224 15.71 -8.24 1.80
CA GLY A 224 15.07 -8.67 3.04
C GLY A 224 13.95 -7.74 3.53
N PHE A 225 13.32 -6.99 2.63
CA PHE A 225 12.06 -6.30 2.92
C PHE A 225 10.88 -7.29 2.84
N SER A 226 9.78 -6.99 3.53
CA SER A 226 8.49 -7.71 3.44
C SER A 226 7.77 -7.47 2.10
N ALA A 227 8.49 -7.66 0.99
CA ALA A 227 8.02 -7.44 -0.37
C ALA A 227 7.46 -8.75 -0.97
N HIS A 228 6.37 -9.25 -0.39
CA HIS A 228 5.72 -10.48 -0.83
C HIS A 228 5.18 -10.39 -2.26
N LEU A 229 5.28 -11.48 -3.03
CA LEU A 229 4.62 -11.66 -4.32
C LEU A 229 3.49 -12.71 -4.25
N PRO A 230 2.40 -12.58 -5.01
CA PRO A 230 2.02 -11.41 -5.84
C PRO A 230 1.71 -10.18 -4.97
N SER A 231 1.69 -8.99 -5.58
CA SER A 231 1.50 -7.72 -4.86
C SER A 231 0.60 -6.75 -5.60
N ALA A 232 -0.30 -6.05 -4.89
CA ALA A 232 -1.13 -5.01 -5.47
C ALA A 232 -0.33 -3.75 -5.89
N HIS A 233 0.86 -3.53 -5.34
CA HIS A 233 1.80 -2.52 -5.86
C HIS A 233 2.19 -2.84 -7.30
N CYS A 234 2.41 -4.13 -7.60
CA CYS A 234 2.76 -4.60 -8.94
C CYS A 234 1.62 -4.39 -9.95
N ARG A 235 0.41 -4.11 -9.48
CA ARG A 235 -0.78 -3.83 -10.30
C ARG A 235 -1.14 -2.34 -10.29
N GLY A 236 -0.44 -1.52 -9.50
CA GLY A 236 -0.69 -0.08 -9.35
C GLY A 236 -1.90 0.27 -8.47
N TRP A 237 -2.41 -0.66 -7.67
CA TRP A 237 -3.62 -0.49 -6.85
C TRP A 237 -3.37 -0.39 -5.34
N ALA A 238 -2.10 -0.28 -4.95
CA ALA A 238 -1.71 -0.11 -3.56
C ALA A 238 -0.75 1.07 -3.35
N ALA A 239 -0.69 1.55 -2.12
CA ALA A 239 0.20 2.62 -1.68
C ALA A 239 0.69 2.38 -0.25
N ASP A 240 1.92 2.78 0.02
CA ASP A 240 2.52 2.75 1.35
C ASP A 240 2.64 4.19 1.87
N LEU A 241 2.11 4.42 3.07
CA LEU A 241 2.07 5.72 3.73
C LEU A 241 3.02 5.76 4.91
N GLU A 242 3.82 6.82 5.06
CA GLU A 242 4.67 6.94 6.25
C GLU A 242 3.84 7.32 7.48
N VAL A 243 3.85 6.46 8.50
CA VAL A 243 3.09 6.69 9.74
C VAL A 243 4.01 6.91 10.93
N ALA A 244 5.15 6.23 11.02
CA ALA A 244 6.07 6.40 12.15
C ALA A 244 6.70 7.80 12.22
N TRP A 245 7.05 8.40 11.08
CA TRP A 245 7.56 9.79 11.06
C TRP A 245 6.54 10.78 11.64
N LEU A 246 5.24 10.53 11.45
CA LEU A 246 4.16 11.37 11.98
C LEU A 246 4.06 11.35 13.51
N GLU A 247 4.69 10.40 14.20
CA GLU A 247 4.78 10.39 15.66
C GLU A 247 5.50 11.64 16.19
N ARG A 248 6.48 12.15 15.46
CA ARG A 248 7.22 13.38 15.81
C ARG A 248 6.31 14.60 15.88
N PHE A 249 5.22 14.58 15.12
CA PHE A 249 4.21 15.63 15.08
C PHE A 249 2.93 15.21 15.79
N GLY A 250 2.94 14.20 16.67
CA GLY A 250 1.73 13.70 17.34
C GLY A 250 0.57 13.36 16.38
N ALA A 251 0.87 13.14 15.10
CA ALA A 251 -0.09 13.12 13.99
C ALA A 251 -0.43 11.68 13.56
N ARG A 252 0.35 10.69 14.05
CA ARG A 252 0.13 9.26 13.80
C ARG A 252 -1.32 8.83 14.06
N GLY A 253 -1.87 9.21 15.22
CA GLY A 253 -3.22 8.79 15.62
C GLY A 253 -4.30 9.25 14.64
N ALA A 254 -4.21 10.50 14.17
CA ALA A 254 -5.17 11.06 13.22
C ALA A 254 -5.14 10.35 11.85
N LEU A 255 -3.95 10.03 11.31
CA LEU A 255 -3.87 9.28 10.07
C LEU A 255 -4.39 7.84 10.24
N VAL A 256 -4.00 7.16 11.32
CA VAL A 256 -4.47 5.80 11.62
C VAL A 256 -5.99 5.74 11.72
N GLU A 257 -6.62 6.72 12.38
CA GLU A 257 -8.08 6.81 12.48
C GLU A 257 -8.75 6.93 11.11
N VAL A 258 -8.22 7.80 10.24
CA VAL A 258 -8.70 7.97 8.86
C VAL A 258 -8.58 6.66 8.07
N LEU A 259 -7.41 6.01 8.09
CA LEU A 259 -7.20 4.76 7.33
C LEU A 259 -8.09 3.62 7.84
N GLN A 260 -8.29 3.53 9.15
CA GLN A 260 -9.22 2.56 9.74
C GLN A 260 -10.67 2.87 9.36
N ASP A 261 -11.06 4.13 9.23
CA ASP A 261 -12.39 4.52 8.74
C ASP A 261 -12.62 4.08 7.30
N TYR A 262 -11.65 4.34 6.42
CA TYR A 262 -11.70 3.89 5.04
C TYR A 262 -11.80 2.36 4.95
N GLN A 263 -11.08 1.64 5.80
CA GLN A 263 -11.18 0.18 5.88
C GLN A 263 -12.55 -0.29 6.38
N ARG A 264 -13.12 0.33 7.43
CA ARG A 264 -14.46 0.00 7.94
C ARG A 264 -15.55 0.25 6.92
N ARG A 265 -15.40 1.29 6.10
CA ARG A 265 -16.31 1.62 4.98
C ARG A 265 -16.12 0.71 3.77
N GLY A 266 -15.16 -0.23 3.80
CA GLY A 266 -14.86 -1.13 2.71
C GLY A 266 -14.13 -0.49 1.53
N LEU A 267 -13.66 0.75 1.67
CA LEU A 267 -13.01 1.50 0.59
C LEU A 267 -11.61 0.96 0.29
N VAL A 268 -10.88 0.57 1.35
CA VAL A 268 -9.51 0.07 1.25
C VAL A 268 -9.31 -1.16 2.12
N ASN A 269 -8.27 -1.91 1.81
CA ASN A 269 -7.62 -2.78 2.77
C ASN A 269 -6.44 -2.01 3.36
N ALA A 270 -6.40 -1.84 4.67
CA ALA A 270 -5.35 -1.12 5.37
C ALA A 270 -4.60 -2.09 6.30
N ILE A 271 -3.30 -2.20 6.10
CA ILE A 271 -2.40 -3.11 6.80
C ILE A 271 -1.36 -2.27 7.55
N ASP A 272 -1.31 -2.44 8.86
CA ASP A 272 -0.23 -1.88 9.67
C ASP A 272 1.02 -2.73 9.45
N GLU A 273 2.01 -2.18 8.76
CA GLU A 273 3.32 -2.83 8.62
C GLU A 273 4.34 -2.22 9.62
N GLY A 274 3.85 -1.53 10.65
CA GLY A 274 4.65 -0.91 11.72
C GLY A 274 5.09 0.51 11.37
N ARG A 275 6.10 0.64 10.49
CA ARG A 275 6.66 1.94 10.11
C ARG A 275 5.76 2.68 9.11
N ILE A 276 5.27 1.92 8.14
CA ILE A 276 4.35 2.37 7.11
C ILE A 276 3.00 1.69 7.30
N TRP A 277 1.98 2.31 6.73
CA TRP A 277 0.68 1.68 6.55
C TRP A 277 0.48 1.44 5.07
N HIS A 278 0.26 0.19 4.72
CA HIS A 278 -0.11 -0.22 3.38
C HIS A 278 -1.61 -0.03 3.19
N ILE A 279 -2.00 0.53 2.05
CA ILE A 279 -3.39 0.60 1.61
C ILE A 279 -3.56 0.03 0.21
N CYS A 280 -4.64 -0.71 -0.02
CA CYS A 280 -5.06 -1.19 -1.33
C CYS A 280 -6.49 -0.74 -1.60
N LEU A 281 -6.76 -0.15 -2.77
CA LEU A 281 -8.09 0.32 -3.13
C LEU A 281 -9.01 -0.84 -3.50
N ASN A 282 -10.22 -0.88 -2.96
CA ASN A 282 -11.24 -1.85 -3.34
C ASN A 282 -11.74 -1.55 -4.77
N PRO A 283 -11.76 -2.54 -5.68
CA PRO A 283 -12.20 -2.37 -7.07
C PRO A 283 -13.63 -1.83 -7.20
N GLN A 284 -14.52 -2.13 -6.24
CA GLN A 284 -15.90 -1.61 -6.23
C GLN A 284 -15.97 -0.08 -6.09
N HIS A 285 -14.90 0.54 -5.58
CA HIS A 285 -14.83 1.98 -5.33
C HIS A 285 -13.83 2.70 -6.25
N ALA A 286 -13.10 1.98 -7.11
CA ALA A 286 -12.08 2.57 -7.98
C ALA A 286 -12.63 3.68 -8.89
N ALA A 287 -13.84 3.51 -9.43
CA ALA A 287 -14.49 4.51 -10.26
C ALA A 287 -14.84 5.80 -9.51
N ALA A 288 -15.12 5.73 -8.19
CA ALA A 288 -15.47 6.89 -7.39
C ALA A 288 -14.27 7.81 -7.11
N PHE A 289 -13.05 7.27 -7.17
CA PHE A 289 -11.82 8.03 -7.01
C PHE A 289 -11.13 8.38 -8.33
N ALA A 290 -11.59 7.83 -9.45
CA ALA A 290 -11.08 8.23 -10.76
C ALA A 290 -11.51 9.68 -11.06
N PRO A 291 -10.64 10.49 -11.69
CA PRO A 291 -11.07 11.79 -12.20
C PRO A 291 -12.20 11.60 -13.22
N PRO A 292 -13.14 12.56 -13.32
CA PRO A 292 -14.23 12.47 -14.29
C PRO A 292 -13.67 12.28 -15.70
N ALA A 293 -14.30 11.38 -16.47
CA ALA A 293 -13.89 11.10 -17.85
C ALA A 293 -13.88 12.39 -18.68
N GLY A 294 -12.72 12.74 -19.23
CA GLY A 294 -12.50 13.96 -20.03
C GLY A 294 -11.47 14.93 -19.44
N ALA A 295 -11.26 14.95 -18.12
CA ALA A 295 -10.36 15.92 -17.49
C ALA A 295 -8.86 15.75 -17.86
N LEU A 296 -8.47 14.59 -18.40
CA LEU A 296 -7.10 14.32 -18.85
C LEU A 296 -6.91 14.46 -20.37
N ALA A 297 -7.98 14.68 -21.13
CA ALA A 297 -7.92 14.77 -22.60
C ALA A 297 -7.90 16.22 -23.11
N ASP A 298 -8.34 17.19 -22.31
CA ASP A 298 -8.43 18.59 -22.72
C ASP A 298 -7.07 19.33 -22.68
N ASP A 299 -6.07 18.80 -21.97
CA ASP A 299 -4.73 19.41 -21.86
C ASP A 299 -3.86 19.26 -23.13
N GLU A 300 -4.13 18.28 -24.00
CA GLU A 300 -3.37 18.12 -25.26
C GLU A 300 -3.83 19.10 -26.36
N LEU A 301 -5.01 19.72 -26.22
CA LEU A 301 -5.55 20.64 -27.23
C LEU A 301 -5.25 22.11 -26.93
N GLU A 302 -5.05 22.51 -25.67
CA GLU A 302 -4.76 23.92 -25.33
C GLU A 302 -3.31 24.35 -25.58
N HIS A 303 -2.36 23.40 -25.71
CA HIS A 303 -0.97 23.74 -26.05
C HIS A 303 -0.71 23.92 -27.55
N HIS A 304 -1.63 23.51 -28.43
CA HIS A 304 -1.42 23.65 -29.88
C HIS A 304 -1.91 25.00 -30.45
N ASP A 305 -2.81 25.71 -29.75
CA ASP A 305 -3.41 26.96 -30.24
C ASP A 305 -2.67 28.25 -29.81
N LYS A 306 -1.63 28.16 -28.95
CA LYS A 306 -0.85 29.33 -28.52
C LYS A 306 0.43 29.60 -29.30
N GLU A 307 0.78 28.77 -30.29
CA GLU A 307 1.95 29.01 -31.17
C GLU A 307 1.59 29.54 -32.57
N THR A 308 0.31 29.80 -32.87
CA THR A 308 -0.13 30.29 -34.19
C THR A 308 -1.07 31.51 -34.15
N GLY A 309 -0.81 32.48 -33.27
CA GLY A 309 -1.52 33.76 -33.23
C GLY A 309 -0.59 34.96 -33.17
#